data_AF-H2BZL8-F1
#
_entry.id   AF-H2BZL8-F1
#
_cell.length_a   1.000
_cell.length_b   1.000
_cell.length_c   1.000
_cell.angle_alpha   90.00
_cell.angle_beta   90.00
_cell.angle_gamma   90.00
#
_symmetry.space_group_name_H-M   'P 1'
#
loop_
_entity.id
_entity.type
_entity.pdbx_description
1 polymer ?
#
loop_
_entity_poly.entity_id
_entity_poly.type
_entity_poly.pdbx_seq_one_letter_code
_entity_poly.pdbx_strand_id
1 'polypeptide(L)'
;MAEISDQKFLKAYEMASNTGLKFPPDVMLRFYAFYKRATHHDGFYNPGNEEDIRNGFKANALLQVKSVSQEEAKKKYVEMVEKHIGKV
;
A
#
# COMPACT_ATOMS: atom_id res chain seq x y z
N MET A 1 1.45 -21.36 -3.31
CA MET A 1 1.40 -19.92 -3.69
C MET A 1 2.79 -19.37 -3.41
N ALA A 2 3.41 -18.62 -4.33
CA ALA A 2 4.78 -18.14 -4.14
C ALA A 2 4.82 -17.00 -3.12
N GLU A 3 5.61 -17.16 -2.07
CA GLU A 3 5.90 -16.12 -1.08
C GLU A 3 6.73 -15.00 -1.74
N ILE A 4 6.35 -13.74 -1.51
CA ILE A 4 7.19 -12.60 -1.90
C ILE A 4 8.29 -12.46 -0.86
N SER A 5 9.55 -12.41 -1.31
CA SER A 5 10.66 -12.12 -0.41
C SER A 5 10.58 -10.66 0.07
N ASP A 6 10.97 -10.43 1.32
CA ASP A 6 11.02 -9.09 1.91
C ASP A 6 11.93 -8.15 1.10
N GLN A 7 13.00 -8.68 0.50
CA GLN A 7 13.88 -7.93 -0.39
C GLN A 7 13.15 -7.43 -1.64
N LYS A 8 12.27 -8.23 -2.26
CA LYS A 8 11.49 -7.80 -3.42
C LYS A 8 10.48 -6.73 -3.04
N PHE A 9 9.82 -6.89 -1.89
CA PHE A 9 8.92 -5.86 -1.36
C PHE A 9 9.66 -4.54 -1.07
N LEU A 10 10.84 -4.60 -0.47
CA LEU A 10 11.65 -3.41 -0.18
C LEU A 10 12.07 -2.67 -1.46
N LYS A 11 12.54 -3.41 -2.48
CA LYS A 11 12.88 -2.82 -3.79
C LYS A 11 11.68 -2.14 -4.44
N ALA A 12 10.51 -2.77 -4.39
CA ALA A 12 9.28 -2.17 -4.91
C ALA A 12 8.93 -0.87 -4.17
N TYR A 13 9.08 -0.86 -2.85
CA TYR A 13 8.86 0.32 -2.02
C TYR A 13 9.84 1.45 -2.35
N GLU A 14 11.13 1.15 -2.51
CA GLU A 14 12.14 2.14 -2.92
C GLU A 14 11.82 2.71 -4.30
N MET A 15 11.46 1.86 -5.25
CA MET A 15 11.08 2.28 -6.61
C MET A 15 9.85 3.18 -6.60
N ALA A 16 8.81 2.83 -5.83
CA ALA A 16 7.61 3.64 -5.68
C ALA A 16 7.86 4.97 -4.95
N SER A 17 8.78 4.97 -3.99
CA SER A 17 9.10 6.18 -3.21
C SER A 17 9.92 7.20 -4.00
N ASN A 18 10.72 6.74 -4.98
CA ASN A 18 11.60 7.59 -5.77
C ASN A 18 11.08 7.91 -7.18
N THR A 19 9.88 7.42 -7.54
CA THR A 19 9.34 7.67 -8.89
C THR A 19 8.85 9.10 -9.05
N GLY A 20 9.11 9.69 -10.22
CA GLY A 20 8.58 11.00 -10.63
C GLY A 20 7.19 10.93 -11.29
N LEU A 21 6.62 9.72 -11.41
CA LEU A 21 5.34 9.50 -12.07
C LEU A 21 4.18 10.03 -11.22
N LYS A 22 3.23 10.72 -11.85
CA LYS A 22 2.01 11.19 -11.19
C LYS A 22 0.90 10.16 -11.39
N PHE A 23 0.30 9.72 -10.28
CA PHE A 23 -0.80 8.77 -10.30
C PHE A 23 -2.13 9.43 -9.91
N PRO A 24 -3.25 8.90 -10.42
CA PRO A 24 -4.56 9.23 -9.91
C PRO A 24 -4.66 9.00 -8.38
N PRO A 25 -5.46 9.80 -7.65
CA PRO A 25 -5.58 9.67 -6.19
C PRO A 25 -6.01 8.28 -5.71
N ASP A 26 -6.86 7.58 -6.45
CA ASP A 26 -7.31 6.22 -6.13
C ASP A 26 -6.16 5.20 -6.19
N VAL A 27 -5.26 5.32 -7.18
CA VAL A 27 -4.06 4.48 -7.29
C VAL A 27 -3.13 4.75 -6.12
N MET A 28 -2.93 6.02 -5.75
CA MET A 28 -2.11 6.39 -4.58
C MET A 28 -2.69 5.83 -3.27
N LEU A 29 -4.02 5.87 -3.10
CA LEU A 29 -4.70 5.31 -1.93
C LEU A 29 -4.54 3.78 -1.86
N ARG A 30 -4.57 3.08 -2.99
CA ARG A 30 -4.31 1.63 -3.04
C ARG A 30 -2.87 1.28 -2.68
N PHE A 31 -1.89 2.02 -3.20
CA PHE A 31 -0.49 1.88 -2.80
C PHE A 31 -0.33 2.05 -1.29
N TYR A 32 -0.92 3.11 -0.74
CA TYR A 32 -0.92 3.37 0.70
C TYR A 32 -1.54 2.22 1.50
N ALA A 33 -2.72 1.75 1.09
CA ALA A 33 -3.45 0.71 1.82
C ALA A 33 -2.70 -0.62 1.84
N PHE A 34 -2.18 -1.09 0.70
CA PHE A 34 -1.39 -2.32 0.66
C PHE A 34 -0.07 -2.20 1.42
N TYR A 35 0.63 -1.05 1.32
CA TYR A 35 1.86 -0.83 2.09
C TYR A 35 1.60 -0.89 3.61
N LYS A 36 0.56 -0.19 4.08
CA LYS A 36 0.20 -0.20 5.51
C LYS A 36 -0.23 -1.60 5.96
N ARG A 37 -1.01 -2.33 5.16
CA ARG A 37 -1.42 -3.70 5.47
C ARG A 37 -0.24 -4.68 5.45
N ALA A 38 0.74 -4.47 4.58
CA ALA A 38 1.97 -5.26 4.48
C ALA A 38 2.94 -5.04 5.66
N THR A 39 2.87 -3.88 6.32
CA THR A 39 3.85 -3.47 7.35
C THR A 39 3.28 -3.42 8.76
N HIS A 40 1.97 -3.31 8.95
CA HIS A 40 1.34 -3.26 10.28
C HIS A 40 0.78 -4.62 10.68
N HIS A 41 1.19 -5.10 11.85
CA HIS A 41 0.72 -6.37 12.41
C HIS A 41 -0.69 -6.27 13.04
N ASP A 42 -1.03 -5.21 13.78
CA ASP A 42 -2.30 -5.21 14.56
C ASP A 42 -2.93 -3.85 14.90
N GLY A 43 -2.49 -2.77 14.25
CA GLY A 43 -3.05 -1.43 14.49
C GLY A 43 -4.00 -1.00 13.38
N PHE A 44 -5.30 -1.27 13.51
CA PHE A 44 -6.27 -0.51 12.70
C PHE A 44 -6.17 0.97 13.08
N TYR A 45 -6.18 1.78 12.03
CA TYR A 45 -6.23 3.23 12.04
C TYR A 45 -6.93 3.81 13.28
N ASN A 46 -6.18 4.52 14.12
CA ASN A 46 -6.74 5.36 15.18
C ASN A 46 -7.03 6.75 14.58
N PRO A 47 -8.30 7.14 14.37
CA PRO A 47 -8.64 8.48 13.91
C PRO A 47 -8.32 9.47 15.04
N GLY A 48 -7.11 10.01 15.05
CA GLY A 48 -6.86 11.25 15.80
C GLY A 48 -7.63 12.41 15.15
N ASN A 49 -8.20 13.30 15.97
CA ASN A 49 -8.93 14.54 15.65
C ASN A 49 -9.29 14.72 14.16
N GLU A 50 -10.49 14.22 13.83
CA GLU A 50 -11.05 14.01 12.50
C GLU A 50 -11.53 15.30 11.80
N GLU A 51 -10.62 16.07 11.19
CA GLU A 51 -11.04 17.21 10.36
C GLU A 51 -10.47 17.25 8.93
N ASP A 52 -9.60 16.31 8.50
CA ASP A 52 -9.07 16.28 7.13
C ASP A 52 -9.76 15.21 6.25
N ILE A 53 -10.44 15.66 5.18
CA ILE A 53 -11.04 14.82 4.13
C ILE A 53 -10.05 13.76 3.60
N ARG A 54 -8.76 14.12 3.48
CA ARG A 54 -7.69 13.21 3.04
C ARG A 54 -7.52 12.02 3.98
N ASN A 55 -7.65 12.25 5.28
CA ASN A 55 -7.56 11.20 6.29
C ASN A 55 -8.76 10.27 6.22
N GLY A 56 -9.96 10.80 5.94
CA GLY A 56 -11.16 9.99 5.67
C GLY A 56 -10.97 9.02 4.48
N PHE A 57 -10.38 9.50 3.38
CA PHE A 57 -10.06 8.64 2.23
C PHE A 57 -9.04 7.55 2.56
N LYS A 58 -8.00 7.88 3.35
CA LYS A 58 -7.00 6.89 3.79
C LYS A 58 -7.62 5.83 4.70
N ALA A 59 -8.47 6.24 5.64
CA ALA A 59 -9.19 5.33 6.53
C ALA A 59 -10.06 4.36 5.72
N ASN A 60 -10.82 4.88 4.76
CA ASN A 60 -11.64 4.06 3.86
C ASN A 60 -10.77 3.06 3.07
N ALA A 61 -9.66 3.51 2.49
CA ALA A 61 -8.76 2.63 1.75
C ALA A 61 -8.17 1.50 2.62
N LEU A 62 -7.87 1.76 3.89
CA LEU A 62 -7.42 0.73 4.83
C LEU A 62 -8.54 -0.28 5.17
N LEU A 63 -9.78 0.20 5.33
CA LEU A 63 -10.93 -0.67 5.56
C LEU A 63 -11.16 -1.61 4.36
N GLN A 64 -10.97 -1.13 3.13
CA GLN A 64 -11.12 -1.94 1.91
C GLN A 64 -10.15 -3.13 1.84
N VAL A 65 -8.97 -3.04 2.45
CA VAL A 65 -7.94 -4.10 2.45
C VAL A 65 -7.85 -4.86 3.78
N LYS A 66 -8.81 -4.66 4.69
CA LYS A 66 -8.83 -5.25 6.04
C LYS A 66 -8.71 -6.78 6.04
N SER A 67 -9.35 -7.47 5.09
CA SER A 67 -9.35 -8.93 5.00
C SER A 67 -8.12 -9.51 4.30
N VAL A 68 -7.30 -8.69 3.64
CA VAL A 68 -6.11 -9.12 2.91
C VAL A 68 -5.04 -9.54 3.92
N SER A 69 -4.34 -10.66 3.73
CA SER A 69 -3.23 -11.02 4.62
C SER A 69 -2.03 -10.09 4.42
N GLN A 70 -1.09 -10.06 5.37
CA GLN A 70 0.11 -9.26 5.24
C GLN A 70 0.94 -9.67 4.00
N GLU A 71 1.07 -10.97 3.77
CA GLU A 71 1.77 -11.53 2.61
C GLU A 71 1.08 -11.21 1.30
N GLU A 72 -0.26 -11.32 1.27
CA GLU A 72 -1.04 -10.96 0.09
C GLU A 72 -0.96 -9.46 -0.20
N ALA A 73 -0.89 -8.62 0.84
CA ALA A 73 -0.69 -7.18 0.69
C ALA A 73 0.70 -6.86 0.12
N LYS A 74 1.76 -7.53 0.57
CA LYS A 74 3.11 -7.41 -0.01
C LYS A 74 3.09 -7.78 -1.50
N LYS A 75 2.43 -8.89 -1.84
CA LYS A 75 2.28 -9.35 -3.23
C LYS A 75 1.55 -8.32 -4.10
N LYS A 76 0.36 -7.89 -3.67
CA LYS A 76 -0.44 -6.90 -4.41
C LYS A 76 0.29 -5.56 -4.55
N TYR A 77 1.05 -5.15 -3.54
CA TYR A 77 1.87 -3.94 -3.62
C TYR A 77 2.94 -4.06 -4.71
N VAL A 78 3.71 -5.16 -4.74
CA VAL A 78 4.74 -5.40 -5.77
C VAL A 78 4.13 -5.47 -7.16
N GLU A 79 3.02 -6.19 -7.34
CA GLU A 79 2.31 -6.25 -8.63
C GLU A 79 1.86 -4.86 -9.11
N MET A 80 1.40 -4.01 -8.20
CA MET A 80 1.06 -2.62 -8.53
C MET A 80 2.28 -1.80 -8.95
N VAL A 81 3.42 -1.94 -8.27
CA VAL A 81 4.66 -1.26 -8.66
C VAL A 81 5.10 -1.72 -10.04
N GLU A 82 5.11 -3.03 -10.29
CA GLU A 82 5.47 -3.61 -11.58
C GLU A 82 4.55 -3.15 -12.71
N LYS A 83 3.26 -3.00 -12.43
CA LYS A 83 2.26 -2.53 -13.41
C LYS A 83 2.39 -1.05 -13.75
N HIS A 84 2.70 -0.20 -12.77
CA HIS A 84 2.59 1.26 -12.91
C HIS A 84 3.93 1.98 -13.07
N ILE A 85 5.03 1.38 -12.59
CA ILE A 85 6.34 2.03 -12.54
C ILE A 85 7.37 1.23 -13.34
N GLY A 86 7.48 -0.08 -13.09
CA GLY A 86 8.44 -0.94 -13.78
C GLY A 86 8.77 -2.21 -13.00
N LYS A 87 9.36 -3.18 -13.68
CA LYS A 87 9.67 -4.50 -13.12
C LYS A 87 10.68 -4.40 -11.97
N VAL A 88 10.38 -5.08 -10.86
CA VAL A 88 11.15 -5.07 -9.59
C VAL A 88 12.11 -6.25 -9.50
#